data_AF-A0A7Y4UAF1-F1
#
_entry.id   AF-A0A7Y4UAF1-F1
#
_cell.length_a   1.000
_cell.length_b   1.000
_cell.length_c   1.000
_cell.angle_alpha   90.00
_cell.angle_beta   90.00
_cell.angle_gamma   90.00
#
_symmetry.space_group_name_H-M   'P 1'
#
loop_
_entity.id
_entity.type
_entity.pdbx_description
1 polymer ?
#
loop_
_entity_poly.entity_id
_entity_poly.type
_entity_poly.pdbx_seq_one_letter_code
_entity_poly.pdbx_strand_id
1 'polypeptide(L)'
;MLSVGLTAYWYVRQSQASTTVTLDQITAQAKSTAADDRAAWLTLARQALKAENTQPIAPPVEPVSNRSHLPAAELGHLLFFDPVLSGNQKTACASCHHPDYGMADG
;
A
#
# COMPACT_ATOMS: atom_id res chain seq x y z
N MET A 1 -40.58 7.91 -26.57
CA MET A 1 -39.35 7.09 -26.47
C MET A 1 -38.26 7.69 -25.55
N LEU A 2 -38.40 8.93 -25.05
CA LEU A 2 -37.40 9.56 -24.16
C LEU A 2 -37.53 9.18 -22.67
N SER A 3 -38.63 8.55 -22.25
CA SER A 3 -38.91 8.29 -20.83
C SER A 3 -38.16 7.09 -20.23
N VAL A 4 -37.70 6.13 -21.05
CA VAL A 4 -37.03 4.90 -20.58
C VAL A 4 -35.56 5.17 -20.21
N GLY A 5 -34.90 6.11 -20.89
CA GLY A 5 -33.50 6.46 -20.63
C GLY A 5 -33.30 7.14 -19.27
N LEU A 6 -34.28 7.94 -18.83
CA LEU A 6 -34.23 8.62 -17.52
C LEU A 6 -34.42 7.63 -16.36
N THR A 7 -35.28 6.63 -16.50
CA THR A 7 -35.45 5.57 -15.49
C THR A 7 -34.23 4.68 -15.40
N ALA A 8 -33.63 4.30 -16.53
CA ALA A 8 -32.39 3.53 -16.54
C ALA A 8 -31.22 4.32 -15.92
N TYR A 9 -31.12 5.62 -16.20
CA TYR A 9 -30.12 6.50 -15.61
C TYR A 9 -30.29 6.66 -14.09
N TRP A 10 -31.53 6.85 -13.61
CA TRP A 10 -31.83 6.90 -12.18
C TRP A 10 -31.59 5.56 -11.47
N TYR A 11 -31.90 4.44 -12.13
CA TYR A 11 -31.66 3.09 -11.61
C TYR A 11 -30.16 2.79 -11.43
N VAL A 12 -29.33 3.11 -12.43
CA VAL A 12 -27.86 2.95 -12.36
C VAL A 12 -27.21 3.91 -11.35
N ARG A 13 -27.84 5.06 -11.09
CA ARG A 13 -27.41 6.01 -10.05
C ARG A 13 -27.82 5.57 -8.64
N GLN A 14 -28.99 4.95 -8.48
CA GLN A 14 -29.45 4.38 -7.20
C GLN A 14 -28.71 3.08 -6.84
N SER A 15 -28.29 2.28 -7.82
CA SER A 15 -27.49 1.08 -7.58
C SER A 15 -26.06 1.37 -7.10
N GLN A 16 -25.65 2.65 -7.07
CA GLN A 16 -24.38 3.12 -6.50
C GLN A 16 -24.55 3.68 -5.07
N ALA A 17 -25.63 3.34 -4.36
CA ALA A 17 -25.71 3.56 -2.93
C ALA A 17 -24.51 2.86 -2.26
N SER A 18 -23.56 3.64 -1.76
CA SER A 18 -22.45 3.15 -0.94
C SER A 18 -23.04 2.50 0.30
N THR A 19 -23.17 1.17 0.27
CA THR A 19 -23.37 0.38 1.47
C THR A 19 -22.07 0.47 2.26
N THR A 20 -22.08 1.25 3.34
CA THR A 20 -21.01 1.24 4.34
C THR A 20 -20.97 -0.16 4.94
N VAL A 21 -19.97 -0.95 4.53
CA VAL A 21 -19.69 -2.26 5.14
C VAL A 21 -19.30 -2.01 6.60
N THR A 22 -20.00 -2.64 7.54
CA THR A 22 -19.72 -2.49 8.96
C THR A 22 -18.49 -3.28 9.37
N LEU A 23 -17.85 -2.91 10.49
CA LEU A 23 -16.69 -3.64 11.02
C LEU A 23 -17.01 -5.13 11.30
N ASP A 24 -18.24 -5.44 11.71
CA ASP A 24 -18.71 -6.81 11.94
C ASP A 24 -18.77 -7.61 10.63
N GLN A 25 -19.25 -7.00 9.54
CA GLN A 25 -19.29 -7.62 8.22
C GLN A 25 -17.88 -7.89 7.68
N ILE A 26 -16.95 -6.96 7.88
CA ILE A 26 -15.53 -7.13 7.53
C ILE A 26 -14.92 -8.28 8.33
N THR A 27 -15.19 -8.34 9.64
CA THR A 27 -14.67 -9.38 10.53
C THR A 27 -15.20 -10.76 10.16
N ALA A 28 -16.49 -10.88 9.84
CA ALA A 28 -17.10 -12.13 9.38
C ALA A 28 -16.48 -12.61 8.05
N GLN A 29 -16.28 -11.70 7.09
CA GLN A 29 -15.68 -12.04 5.80
C GLN A 29 -14.19 -12.40 5.93
N ALA A 30 -13.44 -11.74 6.81
CA ALA A 30 -12.05 -12.09 7.09
C ALA A 30 -11.90 -13.52 7.63
N LYS A 31 -12.81 -13.95 8.51
CA LYS A 31 -12.81 -15.32 9.07
C LYS A 31 -13.07 -16.42 8.04
N SER A 32 -13.75 -16.10 6.93
CA SER A 32 -14.05 -17.04 5.85
C SER A 32 -13.10 -16.92 4.65
N THR A 33 -12.13 -16.00 4.69
CA THR A 33 -11.15 -15.80 3.61
C THR A 33 -9.97 -16.76 3.77
N ALA A 34 -9.61 -17.47 2.69
CA ALA A 34 -8.46 -18.37 2.69
C ALA A 34 -7.15 -17.59 2.93
N ALA A 35 -6.22 -18.16 3.71
CA ALA A 35 -4.99 -17.48 4.10
C ALA A 35 -4.08 -17.11 2.91
N ASP A 36 -4.14 -17.89 1.83
CA ASP A 36 -3.36 -17.72 0.60
C ASP A 36 -4.06 -16.85 -0.46
N ASP A 37 -5.33 -16.47 -0.26
CA ASP A 37 -6.05 -15.59 -1.19
C ASP A 37 -5.68 -14.12 -0.97
N ARG A 38 -4.49 -13.75 -1.47
CA ARG A 38 -3.97 -12.39 -1.40
C ARG A 38 -4.93 -11.34 -1.97
N ALA A 39 -5.69 -11.69 -3.02
CA ALA A 39 -6.60 -10.74 -3.67
C ALA A 39 -7.81 -10.42 -2.77
N ALA A 40 -8.38 -11.44 -2.12
CA ALA A 40 -9.45 -11.25 -1.14
C ALA A 40 -8.97 -10.44 0.08
N TRP A 41 -7.78 -10.74 0.62
CA TRP A 41 -7.20 -9.98 1.72
C TRP A 41 -6.97 -8.50 1.38
N LEU A 42 -6.47 -8.21 0.18
CA LEU A 42 -6.30 -6.82 -0.29
C LEU A 42 -7.64 -6.08 -0.41
N THR A 43 -8.70 -6.77 -0.81
CA THR A 43 -10.04 -6.18 -0.92
C THR A 43 -10.59 -5.86 0.47
N LEU A 44 -10.47 -6.78 1.42
CA LEU A 44 -10.88 -6.58 2.81
C LEU A 44 -10.13 -5.43 3.49
N ALA A 45 -8.80 -5.36 3.31
CA ALA A 45 -7.99 -4.29 3.87
C ALA A 45 -8.46 -2.91 3.40
N ARG A 46 -8.78 -2.75 2.11
CA ARG A 46 -9.31 -1.48 1.57
C ARG A 46 -10.69 -1.14 2.13
N GLN A 47 -11.55 -2.14 2.35
CA GLN A 47 -12.86 -1.93 2.97
C GLN A 47 -12.71 -1.47 4.43
N ALA A 48 -11.80 -2.06 5.20
CA ALA A 48 -11.51 -1.68 6.57
C ALA A 48 -11.01 -0.23 6.66
N LEU A 49 -10.00 0.12 5.85
CA LEU A 49 -9.48 1.50 5.76
C LEU A 49 -10.58 2.52 5.41
N LYS A 50 -11.48 2.16 4.48
CA LYS A 50 -12.62 3.01 4.11
C LYS A 50 -13.63 3.16 5.26
N ALA A 51 -13.93 2.09 5.99
CA ALA A 51 -14.88 2.08 7.10
C ALA A 51 -14.35 2.88 8.31
N GLU A 52 -13.04 2.83 8.56
CA GLU A 52 -12.35 3.61 9.59
C GLU A 52 -12.09 5.06 9.19
N ASN A 53 -12.50 5.45 7.98
CA ASN A 53 -12.21 6.76 7.39
C ASN A 53 -10.71 7.10 7.40
N THR A 54 -9.86 6.07 7.31
CA THR A 54 -8.41 6.21 7.26
C THR A 54 -8.04 6.91 5.96
N GLN A 55 -7.48 8.11 6.08
CA GLN A 55 -7.01 8.84 4.92
C GLN A 55 -5.63 8.33 4.50
N PRO A 56 -5.33 8.24 3.19
CA PRO A 56 -3.98 8.01 2.73
C PRO A 56 -3.06 9.09 3.30
N ILE A 57 -1.90 8.66 3.84
CA ILE A 57 -0.85 9.60 4.20
C ILE A 57 -0.32 10.19 2.89
N ALA A 58 -0.25 11.53 2.82
CA ALA A 58 0.36 12.19 1.68
C ALA A 58 1.80 11.68 1.49
N PRO A 59 2.27 11.52 0.24
CA PRO A 59 3.66 11.13 0.03
C PRO A 59 4.59 12.15 0.70
N PRO A 60 5.72 11.70 1.27
CA PRO A 60 6.68 12.61 1.88
C PRO A 60 7.14 13.64 0.85
N VAL A 61 7.24 14.91 1.28
CA VAL A 61 7.81 15.97 0.44
C VAL A 61 9.33 15.83 0.50
N GLU A 62 9.93 15.51 -0.64
CA GLU A 62 11.39 15.39 -0.77
C GLU A 62 12.07 16.74 -0.44
N PRO A 63 13.08 16.76 0.45
CA PRO A 63 13.86 17.97 0.72
C PRO A 63 14.49 18.52 -0.56
N VAL A 64 14.43 19.83 -0.78
CA VAL A 64 15.00 20.47 -1.98
C VAL A 64 16.51 20.20 -2.09
N SER A 65 17.22 20.13 -0.97
CA SER A 65 18.67 19.85 -0.92
C SER A 65 19.04 18.40 -1.19
N ASN A 66 18.09 17.47 -1.22
CA ASN A 66 18.33 16.04 -1.43
C ASN A 66 17.16 15.39 -2.18
N ARG A 67 16.76 16.00 -3.31
CA ARG A 67 15.73 15.41 -4.15
C ARG A 67 16.28 14.19 -4.86
N SER A 68 15.53 13.10 -4.80
CA SER A 68 15.83 11.88 -5.54
C SER A 68 15.94 12.15 -7.04
N HIS A 69 17.07 11.72 -7.62
CA HIS A 69 17.29 11.65 -9.06
C HIS A 69 18.03 10.35 -9.39
N LEU A 70 17.83 9.82 -10.61
CA LEU A 70 18.32 8.48 -10.97
C LEU A 70 19.79 8.24 -10.62
N PRO A 71 20.75 9.15 -10.94
CA PRO A 71 22.14 8.94 -10.54
C PRO A 71 22.39 8.83 -9.03
N ALA A 72 21.73 9.63 -8.20
CA ALA A 72 21.92 9.59 -6.75
C ALA A 72 21.27 8.36 -6.13
N ALA A 73 20.09 7.97 -6.64
CA ALA A 73 19.41 6.76 -6.21
C ALA A 73 20.25 5.51 -6.53
N GLU A 74 20.84 5.44 -7.73
CA GLU A 74 21.71 4.34 -8.14
C GLU A 74 22.97 4.26 -7.27
N LEU A 75 23.64 5.40 -7.06
CA LEU A 75 24.78 5.46 -6.16
C LEU A 75 24.41 5.01 -4.73
N GLY A 76 23.29 5.50 -4.20
CA GLY A 76 22.78 5.12 -2.89
C GLY A 76 22.50 3.61 -2.79
N HIS A 77 21.92 3.02 -3.83
CA HIS A 77 21.69 1.58 -3.91
C HIS A 77 23.02 0.80 -3.85
N LEU A 78 24.02 1.17 -4.64
CA LEU A 78 25.33 0.52 -4.60
C LEU A 78 25.98 0.62 -3.21
N LEU A 79 25.98 1.81 -2.61
CA LEU A 79 26.55 2.05 -1.28
C LEU A 79 25.81 1.30 -0.16
N PHE A 80 24.50 1.08 -0.29
CA PHE A 80 23.71 0.36 0.71
C PHE A 80 24.18 -1.09 0.90
N PHE A 81 24.66 -1.72 -0.17
CA PHE A 81 25.17 -3.09 -0.17
C PHE A 81 26.70 -3.18 -0.03
N ASP A 82 27.40 -2.05 -0.06
CA ASP A 82 28.86 -2.02 0.01
C ASP A 82 29.35 -1.78 1.45
N PRO A 83 30.18 -2.66 2.03
CA PRO A 83 30.74 -2.45 3.36
C PRO A 83 31.82 -1.36 3.41
N VAL A 84 32.21 -0.75 2.29
CA VAL A 84 33.26 0.30 2.22
C VAL A 84 33.01 1.47 3.18
N LEU A 85 31.73 1.74 3.51
CA LEU A 85 31.35 2.80 4.43
C LEU A 85 31.57 2.45 5.91
N SER A 86 31.85 1.19 6.26
CA SER A 86 32.17 0.81 7.64
C SER A 86 33.66 0.94 7.95
N GLY A 87 33.99 1.33 9.18
CA GLY A 87 35.38 1.56 9.59
C GLY A 87 36.29 0.33 9.47
N ASN A 88 35.72 -0.88 9.54
CA ASN A 88 36.43 -2.15 9.36
C ASN A 88 36.20 -2.81 8.00
N GLN A 89 35.38 -2.21 7.14
CA GLN A 89 35.00 -2.70 5.81
C GLN A 89 34.38 -4.11 5.80
N LYS A 90 33.66 -4.47 6.87
CA LYS A 90 32.99 -5.79 7.02
C LYS A 90 31.47 -5.73 7.13
N THR A 91 30.88 -4.54 7.23
CA THR A 91 29.44 -4.39 7.51
C THR A 91 28.85 -3.36 6.57
N ALA A 92 27.92 -3.77 5.72
CA ALA A 92 27.13 -2.85 4.90
C ALA A 92 25.83 -2.48 5.63
N CYS A 93 25.08 -1.50 5.12
CA CYS A 93 23.73 -1.22 5.62
C CYS A 93 22.83 -2.46 5.46
N ALA A 94 22.94 -3.14 4.32
CA ALA A 94 22.21 -4.37 4.01
C ALA A 94 22.51 -5.55 4.95
N SER A 95 23.60 -5.51 5.73
CA SER A 95 23.91 -6.56 6.70
C SER A 95 22.88 -6.67 7.84
N CYS A 96 22.19 -5.57 8.18
CA CYS A 96 21.12 -5.53 9.18
C CYS A 96 19.77 -5.07 8.61
N HIS A 97 19.73 -4.62 7.35
CA HIS A 97 18.52 -4.14 6.68
C HIS A 97 18.34 -4.84 5.33
N HIS A 98 18.30 -6.18 5.33
CA HIS A 98 18.24 -6.93 4.07
C HIS A 98 16.80 -6.95 3.52
N PRO A 99 16.58 -6.72 2.21
CA PRO A 99 15.25 -6.76 1.61
C PRO A 99 14.50 -8.08 1.81
N ASP A 100 15.22 -9.21 1.78
CA ASP A 100 14.63 -10.54 2.00
C ASP A 100 14.02 -10.73 3.40
N TYR A 101 14.46 -9.93 4.38
CA TYR A 101 13.92 -9.89 5.73
C TYR A 101 13.07 -8.64 5.99
N GLY A 102 12.56 -8.01 4.92
CA GLY A 102 11.72 -6.82 5.06
C GLY A 102 12.48 -5.59 5.57
N MET A 103 13.75 -5.44 5.18
CA MET A 103 14.66 -4.39 5.66
C MET A 103 15.03 -4.53 7.15
N ALA A 104 15.10 -5.78 7.64
CA ALA A 104 15.55 -6.14 8.99
C ALA A 104 16.71 -7.15 8.94
N ASP A 105 17.13 -7.64 10.11
CA ASP A 105 18.30 -8.49 10.30
C ASP A 105 18.00 -10.00 10.41
N GLY A 106 16.72 -10.39 10.42
CA GLY A 106 16.27 -11.79 10.38
C GLY A 106 15.35 -12.21 11.54
#